data_AF-A0A430EEE0-F1
#
_entry.id   AF-A0A430EEE0-F1
#
_cell.length_a   1.000
_cell.length_b   1.000
_cell.length_c   1.000
_cell.angle_alpha   90.00
_cell.angle_beta   90.00
_cell.angle_gamma   90.00
#
_symmetry.space_group_name_H-M   'P 1'
#
loop_
_entity.id
_entity.type
_entity.pdbx_description
1 polymer ?
#
loop_
_entity_poly.entity_id
_entity_poly.type
_entity_poly.pdbx_seq_one_letter_code
_entity_poly.pdbx_strand_id
1 'polypeptide(L)'
;MLIRATAFPYRRPGCPHCGHLINHWPRDSNLESCQLCLRPMILLRRPTDWNGPKRLRGLLDIGFALYGLLTIGLVAVFIVTGLSPHGFAKAISVLLFIIGTVLATDGVLGLRSGMDRTGKRLRVGRSARVVAGGKLAAGAAAILLLCIGLTL
;
A
#
# COMPACT_ATOMS: atom_id res chain seq x y z
N MET A 1 13.46 -31.40 19.79
CA MET A 1 12.69 -31.36 18.52
C MET A 1 11.71 -30.20 18.58
N LEU A 2 12.01 -29.11 17.87
CA LEU A 2 11.10 -27.95 17.73
C LEU A 2 10.16 -28.22 16.55
N ILE A 3 8.85 -28.13 16.79
CA ILE A 3 7.85 -28.44 15.77
C ILE A 3 7.37 -27.12 15.13
N ARG A 4 7.41 -27.08 13.79
CA ARG A 4 7.25 -25.86 12.98
C ARG A 4 5.77 -25.58 12.74
N ALA A 5 5.20 -24.55 13.36
CA ALA A 5 3.83 -24.11 13.08
C ALA A 5 3.84 -23.03 11.99
N THR A 6 3.26 -23.32 10.82
CA THR A 6 3.11 -22.34 9.74
C THR A 6 1.84 -21.53 9.94
N ALA A 7 1.97 -20.28 10.38
CA ALA A 7 0.86 -19.34 10.39
C ALA A 7 0.65 -18.78 8.97
N PHE A 8 -0.39 -19.25 8.30
CA PHE A 8 -0.98 -18.51 7.18
C PHE A 8 -1.78 -17.33 7.78
N PRO A 9 -1.79 -16.15 7.14
CA PRO A 9 -2.32 -14.90 7.72
C PRO A 9 -3.82 -14.91 8.07
N TYR A 10 -4.54 -16.01 7.80
CA TYR A 10 -5.97 -16.14 8.07
C TYR A 10 -6.39 -17.52 8.62
N ARG A 11 -5.45 -18.40 9.01
CA ARG A 11 -5.77 -19.62 9.76
C ARG A 11 -5.21 -19.52 11.17
N ARG A 12 -6.03 -19.87 12.17
CA ARG A 12 -5.54 -20.09 13.54
C ARG A 12 -4.38 -21.08 13.46
N PRO A 13 -3.21 -20.78 14.05
CA PRO A 13 -2.10 -21.72 14.05
C PRO A 13 -2.55 -22.99 14.76
N GLY A 14 -2.57 -24.09 14.02
CA GLY A 14 -2.85 -25.42 14.57
C GLY A 14 -1.55 -26.03 15.10
N CYS A 15 -1.64 -26.76 16.21
CA CYS A 15 -0.54 -27.60 16.64
C CYS A 15 -0.36 -28.73 15.60
N PRO A 16 0.81 -28.87 14.96
CA PRO A 16 1.04 -29.90 13.95
C PRO A 16 1.06 -31.32 14.52
N HIS A 17 1.17 -31.47 15.85
CA HIS A 17 1.17 -32.77 16.51
C HIS A 17 -0.24 -33.26 16.87
N CYS A 18 -1.10 -32.39 17.40
CA CYS A 18 -2.43 -32.76 17.87
C CYS A 18 -3.60 -32.12 17.10
N GLY A 19 -3.31 -31.28 16.12
CA GLY A 19 -4.32 -30.57 15.33
C GLY A 19 -5.07 -29.47 16.09
N HIS A 20 -4.81 -29.27 17.38
CA HIS A 20 -5.52 -28.28 18.20
C HIS A 20 -5.27 -26.85 17.68
N LEU A 21 -6.35 -26.11 17.44
CA LEU A 21 -6.32 -24.71 16.99
C LEU A 21 -6.05 -23.78 18.16
N ILE A 22 -5.03 -22.95 18.06
CA ILE A 22 -4.71 -21.98 19.11
C ILE A 22 -5.54 -20.71 18.90
N ASN A 23 -6.32 -20.35 19.92
CA ASN A 23 -7.25 -19.21 19.84
C ASN A 23 -6.56 -17.87 20.10
N HIS A 24 -5.52 -17.86 20.92
CA HIS A 24 -4.78 -16.65 21.27
C HIS A 24 -3.28 -16.95 21.27
N TRP A 25 -2.53 -16.18 20.48
CA TRP A 25 -1.07 -16.14 20.52
C TRP A 25 -0.64 -14.77 21.08
N PRO A 26 0.21 -14.69 22.11
CA PRO A 26 0.67 -13.42 22.67
C PRO A 26 1.49 -12.64 21.64
N ARG A 27 1.29 -11.32 21.54
CA ARG A 27 1.95 -10.53 20.48
C ARG A 27 3.47 -10.46 20.63
N ASP A 28 3.97 -10.66 21.86
CA ASP A 28 5.34 -10.33 22.25
C ASP A 28 6.22 -11.57 22.40
N SER A 29 5.64 -12.78 22.27
CA SER A 29 6.38 -14.04 22.30
C SER A 29 6.30 -14.76 20.94
N ASN A 30 7.46 -15.18 20.44
CA ASN A 30 7.54 -16.08 19.28
C ASN A 30 7.51 -17.56 19.69
N LEU A 31 7.52 -17.82 21.00
CA LEU A 31 7.54 -19.15 21.60
C LEU A 31 6.29 -19.29 22.47
N GLU A 32 5.47 -20.29 22.19
CA GLU A 32 4.31 -20.66 23.00
C GLU A 32 4.20 -22.18 23.03
N SER A 33 3.73 -22.72 24.15
CA SER A 33 3.46 -24.15 24.27
C SER A 33 2.01 -24.47 23.88
N CYS A 34 1.78 -25.64 23.30
CA CYS A 34 0.41 -26.09 23.02
C CYS A 34 -0.35 -26.31 24.33
N GLN A 35 -1.57 -25.79 24.48
CA GLN A 35 -2.37 -25.96 25.70
C GLN A 35 -2.79 -27.42 25.96
N LEU A 36 -2.85 -28.29 24.94
CA LEU A 36 -3.14 -29.71 25.11
C LEU A 36 -1.88 -30.55 25.28
N CYS A 37 -0.92 -30.42 24.36
CA CYS A 37 0.24 -31.31 24.31
C CYS A 37 1.47 -30.77 25.04
N LEU A 38 1.42 -29.56 25.59
CA LEU A 38 2.51 -28.88 26.30
C LEU A 38 3.83 -28.82 25.51
N ARG A 39 3.78 -29.03 24.19
CA ARG A 39 4.95 -28.98 23.32
C ARG A 39 5.27 -27.54 22.94
N PRO A 40 6.55 -27.11 23.03
CA PRO A 40 6.96 -25.80 22.60
C PRO A 40 6.83 -25.67 21.09
N MET A 41 6.10 -24.64 20.65
CA MET A 41 5.95 -24.26 19.26
C MET A 41 6.61 -22.91 19.06
N ILE A 42 7.36 -22.80 17.97
CA ILE A 42 7.88 -21.52 17.52
C ILE A 42 6.99 -21.03 16.39
N LEU A 43 6.41 -19.85 16.56
CA LEU A 43 5.72 -19.18 15.48
C LEU A 43 6.80 -18.63 14.55
N LEU A 44 7.06 -19.35 13.46
CA LEU A 44 7.68 -18.69 12.31
C LEU A 44 6.61 -17.76 11.74
N ARG A 45 6.57 -16.54 12.27
CA ARG A 45 5.95 -15.42 11.59
C ARG A 45 6.72 -15.26 10.30
N ARG A 46 6.25 -15.94 9.25
CA ARG A 46 6.84 -15.86 7.92
C ARG A 46 6.93 -14.36 7.63
N PRO A 47 8.13 -13.79 7.41
CA PRO A 47 8.26 -12.39 7.08
C PRO A 47 7.36 -12.19 5.88
N THR A 48 6.23 -11.52 6.12
CA THR A 48 5.24 -11.24 5.09
C THR A 48 6.00 -10.59 3.96
N ASP A 49 5.98 -11.25 2.81
CA ASP A 49 6.82 -11.13 1.62
C ASP A 49 7.72 -9.89 1.51
N TRP A 50 8.90 -10.07 0.92
CA TRP A 50 9.73 -8.96 0.42
C TRP A 50 8.98 -8.05 -0.60
N ASN A 51 7.85 -8.52 -1.14
CA ASN A 51 6.85 -7.74 -1.90
C ASN A 51 5.76 -7.07 -1.03
N GLY A 52 6.00 -6.98 0.28
CA GLY A 52 5.02 -6.54 1.25
C GLY A 52 4.74 -5.03 1.23
N PRO A 53 3.65 -4.59 1.89
CA PRO A 53 3.10 -3.23 1.86
C PRO A 53 4.05 -2.13 2.37
N LYS A 54 5.19 -2.48 2.97
CA LYS A 54 6.21 -1.51 3.40
C LYS A 54 6.95 -0.88 2.22
N ARG A 55 7.22 -1.64 1.16
CA ARG A 55 7.98 -1.15 -0.01
C ARG A 55 7.12 -0.23 -0.89
N LEU A 56 5.86 -0.60 -1.09
CA LEU A 56 4.85 0.24 -1.75
C LEU A 56 4.70 1.59 -1.05
N ARG A 57 4.69 1.61 0.29
CA ARG A 57 4.60 2.84 1.06
C ARG A 57 5.82 3.76 0.84
N GLY A 58 7.03 3.22 0.81
CA GLY A 58 8.23 3.98 0.48
C GLY A 58 8.14 4.60 -0.92
N LEU A 59 7.67 3.82 -1.91
CA LEU A 59 7.54 4.29 -3.29
C LEU A 59 6.49 5.41 -3.43
N LEU A 60 5.36 5.27 -2.72
CA LEU A 60 4.26 6.24 -2.74
C LEU A 60 4.63 7.54 -2.01
N ASP A 61 5.34 7.43 -0.89
CA ASP A 61 5.81 8.59 -0.11
C ASP A 61 6.89 9.37 -0.88
N ILE A 62 7.84 8.67 -1.49
CA ILE A 62 8.82 9.27 -2.40
C ILE A 62 8.12 9.91 -3.61
N GLY A 63 7.13 9.22 -4.20
CA GLY A 63 6.36 9.74 -5.33
C GLY A 63 5.61 11.03 -5.01
N PHE A 64 4.93 11.08 -3.86
CA PHE A 64 4.24 12.29 -3.40
C PHE A 64 5.21 13.43 -3.07
N ALA A 65 6.33 13.12 -2.41
CA ALA A 65 7.35 14.11 -2.09
C ALA A 65 7.96 14.71 -3.38
N LEU A 66 8.30 13.85 -4.34
CA LEU A 66 8.84 14.28 -5.63
C LEU A 66 7.81 15.09 -6.43
N TYR A 67 6.56 14.65 -6.47
CA TYR A 67 5.47 15.40 -7.10
C TYR A 67 5.32 16.80 -6.47
N GLY A 68 5.32 16.90 -5.14
CA GLY A 68 5.27 18.18 -4.43
C GLY A 68 6.43 19.09 -4.81
N LEU A 69 7.66 18.55 -4.80
CA LEU A 69 8.86 19.30 -5.16
C LEU A 69 8.82 19.82 -6.61
N LEU A 70 8.43 18.96 -7.55
CA LEU A 70 8.29 19.31 -8.96
C LEU A 70 7.17 20.34 -9.18
N THR A 71 6.06 20.23 -8.45
CA THR A 71 4.94 21.19 -8.55
C THR A 71 5.37 22.57 -8.06
N ILE A 72 6.08 22.64 -6.93
CA ILE A 72 6.63 23.91 -6.40
C ILE A 72 7.63 24.51 -7.40
N GLY A 73 8.53 23.69 -7.96
CA GLY A 73 9.47 24.14 -8.98
C GLY A 73 8.76 24.67 -10.23
N LEU A 74 7.71 23.98 -10.69
CA LEU A 74 6.92 24.40 -11.85
C LEU A 74 6.21 25.74 -11.60
N VAL A 75 5.65 25.95 -10.41
CA VAL A 75 5.03 27.22 -10.01
C VAL A 75 6.07 28.34 -9.94
N ALA A 76 7.26 28.06 -9.40
CA ALA A 76 8.35 29.04 -9.35
C ALA A 76 8.81 29.45 -10.76
N VAL A 77 8.99 28.48 -11.67
CA VAL A 77 9.32 28.75 -13.07
C VAL A 77 8.23 29.57 -13.74
N PHE A 78 6.96 29.24 -13.52
CA PHE A 78 5.84 30.01 -14.07
C PHE A 78 5.89 31.48 -13.65
N ILE A 79 6.14 31.76 -12.37
CA ILE A 79 6.26 33.12 -11.83
C ILE A 79 7.47 33.86 -12.39
N VAL A 80 8.64 33.20 -12.47
CA VAL A 80 9.90 33.85 -12.86
C VAL A 80 10.00 34.06 -14.38
N THR A 81 9.55 33.09 -15.17
CA THR A 81 9.73 33.10 -16.64
C THR A 81 8.52 33.62 -17.40
N GLY A 82 7.37 33.84 -16.73
CA GLY A 82 6.14 34.27 -17.40
C GLY A 82 5.64 33.24 -18.41
N LEU A 83 5.78 31.95 -18.07
CA LEU A 83 5.43 30.83 -18.94
C LEU A 83 3.96 30.94 -19.38
N SER A 84 3.67 30.62 -20.64
CA SER A 84 2.30 30.75 -21.13
C SER A 84 1.34 29.85 -20.32
N PRO A 85 0.09 30.30 -20.05
CA PRO A 85 -0.88 29.51 -19.28
C PRO A 85 -1.10 28.11 -19.87
N HIS A 86 -1.05 28.00 -21.21
CA HIS A 86 -1.14 26.74 -21.94
C HIS A 86 0.05 25.80 -21.66
N GLY A 87 1.28 26.34 -21.63
CA GLY A 87 2.48 25.56 -21.31
C GLY A 87 2.48 25.07 -19.86
N PHE A 88 2.01 25.90 -18.93
CA PHE A 88 1.84 25.52 -17.53
C PHE A 88 0.79 24.42 -17.36
N ALA A 89 -0.37 24.56 -18.01
CA ALA A 89 -1.44 23.57 -18.00
C ALA A 89 -0.97 22.21 -18.54
N LYS A 90 -0.18 22.20 -19.62
CA LYS A 90 0.45 20.98 -20.15
C LYS A 90 1.37 20.32 -19.13
N ALA A 91 2.27 21.10 -18.55
CA ALA A 91 3.25 20.58 -17.59
C ALA A 91 2.59 20.00 -16.33
N ILE A 92 1.58 20.69 -15.78
CA ILE A 92 0.88 20.20 -14.58
C ILE A 92 0.01 18.98 -14.88
N SER A 93 -0.61 18.90 -16.07
CA SER A 93 -1.33 17.71 -16.51
C SER A 93 -0.43 16.47 -16.61
N VAL A 94 0.80 16.61 -17.11
CA VAL A 94 1.79 15.52 -17.12
C VAL A 94 2.19 15.10 -15.71
N LEU A 95 2.44 16.06 -14.82
CA LEU A 95 2.75 15.78 -13.41
C LEU A 95 1.63 15.01 -12.71
N LEU A 96 0.38 15.45 -12.92
CA LEU A 96 -0.82 14.81 -12.38
C LEU A 96 -1.00 13.39 -12.92
N PHE A 97 -0.68 13.15 -14.19
CA PHE A 97 -0.70 11.81 -14.77
C PHE A 97 0.31 10.87 -14.11
N ILE A 98 1.54 11.34 -13.86
CA ILE A 98 2.58 10.53 -13.22
C ILE A 98 2.13 10.12 -11.82
N ILE A 99 1.64 11.04 -10.99
CA ILE A 99 1.17 10.67 -9.65
C ILE A 99 -0.14 9.85 -9.71
N GLY A 100 -1.03 10.17 -10.64
CA GLY A 100 -2.29 9.46 -10.85
C GLY A 100 -2.09 7.99 -11.24
N THR A 101 -1.11 7.68 -12.07
CA THR A 101 -0.76 6.29 -12.42
C THR A 101 -0.19 5.53 -11.22
N VAL A 102 0.66 6.16 -10.40
CA VAL A 102 1.13 5.58 -9.14
C VAL A 102 -0.06 5.28 -8.22
N LEU A 103 -0.99 6.23 -8.03
CA LEU A 103 -2.19 6.01 -7.23
C LEU A 103 -3.06 4.88 -7.81
N ALA A 104 -3.22 4.82 -9.13
CA ALA A 104 -4.00 3.77 -9.77
C ALA A 104 -3.40 2.39 -9.50
N THR A 105 -2.08 2.22 -9.65
CA THR A 105 -1.41 0.94 -9.37
C THR A 105 -1.56 0.52 -7.91
N ASP A 106 -1.45 1.44 -6.97
CA ASP A 106 -1.70 1.18 -5.54
C ASP A 106 -3.17 0.85 -5.27
N GLY A 107 -4.10 1.52 -5.94
CA GLY A 107 -5.54 1.21 -5.91
C GLY A 107 -5.85 -0.21 -6.40
N VAL A 108 -5.26 -0.65 -7.52
CA VAL A 108 -5.42 -2.04 -8.02
C VAL A 108 -4.89 -3.04 -6.99
N LEU A 109 -3.73 -2.76 -6.40
CA LEU A 109 -3.14 -3.62 -5.37
C LEU A 109 -3.99 -3.68 -4.09
N GLY A 110 -4.54 -2.55 -3.65
CA GLY A 110 -5.46 -2.46 -2.52
C GLY A 110 -6.78 -3.21 -2.75
N LEU A 111 -7.30 -3.18 -3.99
CA LEU A 111 -8.49 -3.94 -4.37
C LEU A 111 -8.23 -5.45 -4.40
N ARG A 112 -7.10 -5.89 -4.98
CA ARG A 112 -6.74 -7.32 -5.07
C ARG A 112 -6.43 -7.92 -3.71
N SER A 113 -5.73 -7.19 -2.85
CA SER A 113 -5.35 -7.67 -1.52
C SER A 113 -6.44 -7.53 -0.47
N GLY A 114 -7.44 -6.65 -0.68
CA GLY A 114 -8.45 -6.34 0.34
C GLY A 114 -7.88 -5.67 1.59
N MET A 115 -6.63 -5.22 1.52
CA MET A 115 -5.88 -4.53 2.57
C MET A 115 -5.36 -3.22 2.00
N ASP A 116 -5.76 -2.12 2.61
CA ASP A 116 -5.27 -0.79 2.25
C ASP A 116 -4.59 -0.20 3.48
N ARG A 117 -3.30 0.12 3.36
CA ARG A 117 -2.53 0.75 4.44
C ARG A 117 -2.20 2.19 4.07
N THR A 118 -3.22 3.04 4.09
CA THR A 118 -3.04 4.49 3.86
C THR A 118 -2.55 5.17 5.15
N GLY A 119 -1.34 5.73 5.10
CA GLY A 119 -0.73 6.39 6.25
C GLY A 119 -0.47 5.42 7.42
N LYS A 120 -0.59 5.88 8.68
CA LYS A 120 -0.34 5.05 9.87
C LYS A 120 -1.44 3.99 10.13
N ARG A 121 -2.55 4.00 9.39
CA ARG A 121 -3.69 3.11 9.63
C ARG A 121 -3.71 1.96 8.62
N LEU A 122 -3.90 0.73 9.13
CA LEU A 122 -4.22 -0.45 8.32
C LEU A 122 -5.74 -0.58 8.27
N ARG A 123 -6.31 -0.50 7.07
CA ARG A 123 -7.73 -0.78 6.81
C ARG A 123 -7.83 -2.13 6.13
N VAL A 124 -8.80 -2.93 6.52
CA VAL A 124 -9.03 -4.28 5.98
C VAL A 124 -10.52 -4.40 5.63
N GLY A 125 -10.84 -5.10 4.54
CA GLY A 125 -12.22 -5.37 4.14
C GLY A 125 -12.87 -4.21 3.36
N ARG A 126 -14.14 -3.91 3.64
CA ARG A 126 -14.95 -2.96 2.84
C ARG A 126 -14.37 -1.55 2.82
N SER A 127 -13.84 -1.08 3.95
CA SER A 127 -13.20 0.24 4.06
C SER A 127 -11.90 0.35 3.26
N ALA A 128 -11.15 -0.75 3.13
CA ALA A 128 -9.96 -0.80 2.29
C ALA A 128 -10.31 -0.68 0.80
N ARG A 129 -11.37 -1.38 0.37
CA ARG A 129 -11.84 -1.33 -1.02
C ARG A 129 -12.37 0.04 -1.43
N VAL A 130 -13.06 0.76 -0.52
CA VAL A 130 -13.53 2.13 -0.80
C VAL A 130 -12.36 3.08 -1.04
N VAL A 131 -11.33 3.02 -0.19
CA VAL A 131 -10.13 3.87 -0.36
C VAL A 131 -9.38 3.50 -1.64
N ALA A 132 -9.21 2.21 -1.91
CA ALA A 132 -8.57 1.73 -3.12
C ALA A 132 -9.35 2.14 -4.39
N GLY A 133 -10.69 2.12 -4.34
CA GLY A 133 -11.55 2.66 -5.40
C GLY A 133 -11.37 4.16 -5.59
N GLY A 134 -11.24 4.93 -4.51
CA GLY A 134 -10.93 6.36 -4.59
C GLY A 134 -9.59 6.64 -5.29
N LYS A 135 -8.56 5.82 -5.04
CA LYS A 135 -7.25 5.93 -5.72
C LYS A 135 -7.35 5.64 -7.21
N LEU A 136 -8.16 4.65 -7.60
CA LEU A 136 -8.45 4.38 -9.01
C LEU A 136 -9.19 5.53 -9.69
N ALA A 137 -10.20 6.09 -9.03
CA ALA A 137 -10.94 7.23 -9.57
C ALA A 137 -10.03 8.45 -9.76
N ALA A 138 -9.12 8.71 -8.81
CA ALA A 138 -8.11 9.75 -8.93
C ALA A 138 -7.16 9.49 -10.12
N GLY A 139 -6.74 8.25 -10.33
CA GLY A 139 -5.94 7.86 -11.50
C GLY A 139 -6.69 8.07 -12.82
N ALA A 140 -7.98 7.71 -12.88
CA ALA A 140 -8.81 7.94 -14.05
C ALA A 140 -9.01 9.43 -14.35
N ALA A 141 -9.23 10.24 -13.31
CA ALA A 141 -9.30 11.71 -13.46
C ALA A 141 -7.97 12.29 -13.97
N ALA A 142 -6.82 11.77 -13.53
CA ALA A 142 -5.52 12.20 -14.02
C ALA A 142 -5.31 11.89 -15.51
N ILE A 143 -5.79 10.73 -15.99
CA ILE A 143 -5.78 10.41 -17.43
C ILE A 143 -6.61 11.43 -18.22
N LEU A 144 -7.82 11.74 -17.72
CA LEU A 144 -8.71 12.71 -18.38
C LEU A 144 -8.08 14.11 -18.43
N LEU A 145 -7.45 14.55 -17.34
CA LEU A 145 -6.72 15.82 -17.27
C LEU A 145 -5.49 15.85 -18.18
N LEU A 146 -4.82 14.71 -18.40
CA LEU A 146 -3.77 14.60 -19.39
C LEU A 146 -4.32 14.80 -20.81
N CYS A 147 -5.41 14.11 -21.16
CA CYS A 147 -6.03 14.26 -22.48
C CYS A 147 -6.41 15.72 -22.75
N ILE A 148 -7.04 16.39 -21.78
CA ILE A 148 -7.39 17.81 -21.88
C ILE A 148 -6.13 18.68 -22.01
N GLY A 149 -5.11 18.41 -21.19
CA GLY A 149 -3.82 19.11 -21.22
C GLY A 149 -3.13 19.02 -22.58
N LEU A 150 -3.19 17.85 -23.22
CA LEU A 150 -2.60 17.63 -24.55
C LEU A 150 -3.36 18.38 -25.67
N THR A 151 -4.65 18.65 -25.48
CA THR A 151 -5.48 19.40 -26.44
C THR A 151 -5.39 20.92 -26.31
N LEU A 152 -4.79 21.42 -25.24
CA LEU A 152 -4.56 22.86 -24.97
C LEU A 152 -3.38 23.44 -25.74
#